data_AF-A0A1Z1FE80-F1
#
_entry.id   AF-A0A1Z1FE80-F1
#
_cell.length_a   1.000
_cell.length_b   1.000
_cell.length_c   1.000
_cell.angle_alpha   90.00
_cell.angle_beta   90.00
_cell.angle_gamma   90.00
#
_symmetry.space_group_name_H-M   'P 1'
#
loop_
_entity.id
_entity.type
_entity.pdbx_description
1 polymer ?
#
loop_
_entity_poly.entity_id
_entity_poly.type
_entity_poly.pdbx_seq_one_letter_code
_entity_poly.pdbx_strand_id
1 'polypeptide(L)' 'MVFHKWPWEMWRASEQAQQLAQARVLLGVDRNASREDILAAHRRLIRTAHPDKGGSPEEVFRIDAARDILLEQTVPTKR' A
#
# COMPACT_ATOMS: atom_id res chain seq x y z
N MET A 1 -10.70 10.36 36.84
CA MET A 1 -9.87 10.54 35.62
C MET A 1 -10.40 9.64 34.52
N VAL A 2 -11.06 10.20 33.50
CA VAL A 2 -11.41 9.46 32.28
C VAL A 2 -10.50 9.97 31.18
N PHE A 3 -9.52 9.16 30.79
CA PHE A 3 -8.79 9.38 29.55
C PHE A 3 -9.71 8.93 28.41
N HIS A 4 -10.55 9.85 27.94
CA HIS A 4 -11.30 9.67 26.72
C HIS A 4 -10.28 9.54 25.57
N LYS A 5 -9.95 8.29 25.20
CA LYS A 5 -9.38 7.99 23.88
C LYS A 5 -10.38 8.51 22.86
N TRP A 6 -9.98 9.51 22.09
CA TRP A 6 -10.92 10.32 21.33
C TRP A 6 -11.48 9.55 20.11
N PRO A 7 -12.79 9.63 19.80
CA PRO A 7 -13.44 8.88 18.72
C PRO A 7 -12.84 9.08 17.31
N TRP A 8 -12.26 10.23 17.02
CA TRP A 8 -11.63 10.51 15.72
C TRP A 8 -10.28 9.81 15.51
N GLU A 9 -9.61 9.42 16.60
CA GLU A 9 -8.36 8.65 16.52
C GLU A 9 -8.63 7.23 15.99
N MET A 10 -9.83 6.70 16.26
CA MET A 10 -10.30 5.44 15.70
C MET A 10 -10.64 5.55 14.20
N TRP A 11 -11.17 6.68 13.75
CA TRP A 11 -11.48 6.89 12.33
C TRP A 11 -10.22 6.97 11.47
N ARG A 12 -9.15 7.62 11.95
CA ARG A 12 -7.85 7.64 11.26
C ARG A 12 -7.18 6.27 11.14
N ALA A 13 -7.33 5.42 12.16
CA ALA A 13 -6.84 4.05 12.08
C ALA A 13 -7.60 3.23 11.03
N SER A 14 -8.91 3.48 10.87
CA SER A 14 -9.73 2.80 9.87
C SER A 14 -9.39 3.22 8.43
N GLU A 15 -9.09 4.51 8.21
CA GLU A 15 -8.67 5.01 6.88
C GLU A 15 -7.34 4.40 6.44
N GLN A 16 -6.34 4.34 7.33
CA GLN A 16 -5.06 3.69 7.04
C GLN A 16 -5.24 2.21 6.73
N ALA A 17 -6.08 1.50 7.49
CA ALA A 17 -6.37 0.09 7.23
C ALA A 17 -7.02 -0.11 5.85
N GLN A 18 -7.93 0.77 5.43
CA GLN A 18 -8.54 0.75 4.11
C GLN A 18 -7.54 1.05 2.99
N GLN A 19 -6.65 2.03 3.17
CA GLN A 19 -5.59 2.36 2.20
C GLN A 19 -4.64 1.18 2.01
N LEU A 20 -4.26 0.50 3.10
CA LEU A 20 -3.40 -0.68 3.05
C LEU A 20 -4.10 -1.86 2.36
N ALA A 21 -5.40 -2.06 2.62
CA ALA A 21 -6.17 -3.09 1.93
C ALA A 21 -6.24 -2.82 0.42
N GLN A 22 -6.50 -1.58 0.02
CA GLN A 22 -6.53 -1.18 -1.40
C GLN A 22 -5.17 -1.35 -2.07
N ALA A 23 -4.08 -0.94 -1.42
CA ALA A 23 -2.72 -1.11 -1.94
C ALA A 23 -2.35 -2.60 -2.13
N ARG A 24 -2.76 -3.48 -1.19
CA ARG A 24 -2.59 -4.93 -1.31
C ARG A 24 -3.34 -5.52 -2.49
N VAL A 25 -4.60 -5.11 -2.68
CA VAL A 25 -5.41 -5.55 -3.81
C VAL A 25 -4.79 -5.09 -5.13
N LEU A 26 -4.32 -3.85 -5.20
CA LEU A 26 -3.69 -3.30 -6.40
C LEU A 26 -2.39 -4.02 -6.77
N LEU A 27 -1.55 -4.34 -5.78
CA LEU A 27 -0.32 -5.10 -6.00
C LEU A 27 -0.54 -6.62 -6.10
N GLY A 28 -1.72 -7.12 -5.71
CA GLY A 28 -2.03 -8.55 -5.68
C GLY A 28 -1.22 -9.32 -4.64
N VAL A 29 -0.97 -8.72 -3.48
CA VAL A 29 -0.16 -9.30 -2.39
C VAL A 29 -1.00 -9.55 -1.13
N ASP A 30 -0.62 -10.56 -0.35
CA ASP A 30 -1.33 -10.91 0.89
C ASP A 30 -1.04 -9.91 2.04
N ARG A 31 -1.85 -9.98 3.11
CA ARG A 31 -1.61 -9.24 4.35
C ARG A 31 -0.28 -9.55 5.01
N ASN A 32 0.19 -10.78 4.86
CA ASN A 32 1.46 -11.26 5.41
C ASN A 32 2.62 -11.17 4.40
N ALA A 33 2.43 -10.50 3.27
CA ALA A 33 3.47 -10.35 2.26
C ALA A 33 4.71 -9.65 2.84
N SER A 34 5.88 -10.21 2.55
CA SER A 34 7.15 -9.63 2.95
C SER A 34 7.50 -8.42 2.09
N ARG A 35 8.50 -7.65 2.53
CA ARG A 35 9.07 -6.55 1.73
C ARG A 35 9.51 -7.03 0.34
N GLU A 36 10.07 -8.23 0.24
CA GLU A 36 10.51 -8.79 -1.04
C GLU A 36 9.34 -9.12 -1.96
N ASP A 37 8.25 -9.66 -1.41
CA ASP A 37 7.02 -9.97 -2.16
C ASP A 37 6.40 -8.70 -2.76
N ILE A 38 6.35 -7.62 -1.97
CA ILE A 38 5.84 -6.31 -2.42
C ILE A 38 6.67 -5.78 -3.60
N LEU A 39 8.01 -5.85 -3.50
CA LEU A 39 8.91 -5.41 -4.57
C LEU A 39 8.86 -6.32 -5.81
N ALA A 40 8.64 -7.62 -5.63
CA ALA A 40 8.46 -8.56 -6.73
C ALA A 40 7.15 -8.29 -7.49
N ALA A 41 6.05 -8.05 -6.76
CA ALA A 41 4.75 -7.71 -7.32
C ALA A 41 4.80 -6.38 -8.10
N HIS A 42 5.40 -5.33 -7.51
CA HIS A 42 5.60 -4.04 -8.15
C HIS A 42 6.34 -4.16 -9.49
N ARG A 43 7.48 -4.86 -9.53
CA ARG A 43 8.24 -5.08 -10.78
C ARG A 43 7.47 -5.87 -11.84
N ARG A 44 6.55 -6.75 -11.45
CA ARG A 44 5.67 -7.44 -12.40
C ARG A 44 4.65 -6.47 -13.00
N LEU A 45 4.04 -5.63 -12.17
CA LEU A 45 3.01 -4.68 -12.59
C LEU A 45 3.56 -3.52 -13.43
N ILE A 46 4.74 -2.98 -13.10
CA ILE A 46 5.40 -1.96 -13.93
C ILE A 46 5.71 -2.48 -15.33
N ARG A 47 6.13 -3.74 -15.45
CA ARG A 47 6.37 -4.37 -16.77
C ARG A 47 5.09 -4.52 -17.59
N THR A 48 3.93 -4.69 -16.95
CA THR A 48 2.64 -4.79 -17.64
C THR A 48 2.03 -3.43 -17.94
N ALA A 49 2.30 -2.41 -17.11
CA ALA A 49 1.82 -1.04 -17.28
C ALA A 49 2.61 -0.24 -18.34
N HIS A 50 3.48 -0.88 -19.12
CA HIS A 50 4.24 -0.19 -20.17
C HIS A 50 3.27 0.38 -21.24
N PRO A 51 3.52 1.60 -21.74
CA PRO A 51 2.65 2.26 -22.73
C PRO A 51 2.46 1.43 -24.02
N ASP A 52 3.44 0.62 -24.38
CA ASP A 52 3.36 -0.29 -25.53
C ASP A 52 2.25 -1.35 -25.40
N LYS A 53 1.77 -1.59 -24.18
CA LYS A 53 0.66 -2.50 -23.87
C LYS A 53 -0.63 -1.76 -23.48
N GLY A 54 -0.67 -0.44 -23.64
CA GLY A 54 -1.81 0.40 -23.30
C GLY A 54 -1.84 0.90 -21.85
N GLY A 55 -0.74 0.76 -21.11
CA GLY A 55 -0.64 1.28 -19.74
C GLY A 55 -0.46 2.79 -19.72
N SER A 56 -1.16 3.45 -18.78
CA SER A 56 -1.10 4.91 -18.64
C SER A 56 -0.08 5.35 -17.58
N PRO A 57 0.51 6.56 -17.68
CA PRO A 57 1.37 7.11 -16.62
C PRO A 57 0.69 7.14 -15.25
N GLU A 58 -0.62 7.36 -15.23
CA GLU A 58 -1.46 7.30 -14.01
C GLU A 58 -1.49 5.91 -13.37
N GLU A 59 -1.36 4.86 -14.17
CA GLU A 59 -1.37 3.47 -13.73
C GLU A 59 -0.05 3.11 -13.07
N VAL A 60 1.07 3.53 -13.67
CA VAL A 60 2.40 3.47 -13.06
C VAL A 60 2.41 4.23 -11.73
N PHE A 61 1.87 5.45 -11.71
CA PHE A 61 1.78 6.25 -10.49
C PHE A 61 0.96 5.56 -9.39
N ARG A 62 -0.17 4.95 -9.72
CA ARG A 62 -0.97 4.17 -8.76
C ARG A 62 -0.21 2.96 -8.21
N ILE A 63 0.55 2.27 -9.07
CA ILE A 63 1.40 1.13 -8.69
C ILE A 63 2.54 1.58 -7.75
N ASP A 64 3.20 2.70 -8.04
CA ASP A 64 4.24 3.27 -7.19
C ASP A 64 3.69 3.70 -5.82
N ALA A 65 2.55 4.41 -5.80
CA ALA A 65 1.91 4.84 -4.56
C ALA A 65 1.52 3.64 -3.67
N ALA A 66 0.98 2.57 -4.26
CA ALA A 66 0.64 1.36 -3.51
C ALA A 66 1.87 0.68 -2.89
N ARG A 67 3.00 0.64 -3.62
CA ARG A 67 4.26 0.13 -3.08
C ARG A 67 4.68 0.92 -1.85
N ASP A 68 4.68 2.24 -1.95
CA ASP A 68 5.20 3.12 -0.89
C ASP A 68 4.37 2.97 0.40
N ILE A 69 3.04 2.90 0.28
CA ILE A 69 2.12 2.66 1.41
C ILE A 69 2.42 1.31 2.10
N LEU A 70 2.65 0.24 1.33
CA LEU A 70 2.96 -1.08 1.93
C LEU A 70 4.36 -1.15 2.52
N LEU A 71 5.33 -0.46 1.93
CA LEU A 71 6.68 -0.39 2.45
C LEU A 71 6.71 0.33 3.79
N GLU A 72 6.04 1.47 3.92
CA GLU A 72 5.97 2.23 5.18
C GLU A 72 5.43 1.40 6.35
N GLN A 73 4.50 0.47 6.09
CA GLN A 73 3.99 -0.46 7.10
C GLN A 73 4.88 -1.66 7.40
N THR A 74 5.65 -2.13 6.42
CA THR A 74 6.50 -3.32 6.60
C THR A 74 7.86 -2.98 7.19
N VAL A 75 8.33 -1.73 7.07
CA VAL A 75 9.48 -1.28 7.87
C VAL A 75 8.99 -1.08 9.31
N PRO A 76 9.47 -1.84 10.31
CA PRO A 76 9.18 -1.50 11.68
C PRO A 76 9.83 -0.13 11.94
N THR A 77 9.01 0.91 12.05
CA THR A 77 9.44 2.21 12.52
C THR A 77 10.11 1.99 13.87
N LYS A 78 11.44 1.97 13.89
CA LYS A 78 12.24 2.00 15.11
C LYS A 78 11.84 3.29 15.82
N ARG A 79 10.94 3.18 16.80
CA ARG A 79 10.76 4.18 17.84
C ARG A 79 11.96 4.13 18.78
#